data_AF-A0A2N2EQH7-F1
#
_entry.id   AF-A0A2N2EQH7-F1
#
_cell.length_a   1.000
_cell.length_b   1.000
_cell.length_c   1.000
_cell.angle_alpha   90.00
_cell.angle_beta   90.00
_cell.angle_gamma   90.00
#
_symmetry.space_group_name_H-M   'P 1'
#
loop_
_entity.id
_entity.type
_entity.pdbx_description
1 polymer ?
#
loop_
_entity_poly.entity_id
_entity_poly.type
_entity_poly.pdbx_seq_one_letter_code
_entity_poly.pdbx_strand_id
1 'polypeptide(L)'
;MKRLILILLGLFLVKSPAFASIDWESKGMQMVGEIMANPAGFFYDFQQDLEGTTPLPPGKRFGLQTSLFPTTIPMTYANVSAKVRLHGEGRIAPGVPQLDLIGGYWDMLAAKMATKDSDTIDKAEFGGYYAGAIMSTSVSPRVRTFWGYKHSVLKAKLDFKAGEEPELLGTKVNSFDTGFKDDFFVAGIETPKGIGKLWSIQLNYGLKTQTFSSKVSWYGKYFELGLNIFPEGVLVFHPVWNFHLNF
;
A
#
# COMPACT_ATOMS: atom_id res chain seq x y z
N MET A 1 10.53 -14.82 41.09
CA MET A 1 9.92 -15.71 40.05
C MET A 1 9.82 -15.08 38.67
N LYS A 2 9.17 -13.92 38.46
CA LYS A 2 9.00 -13.30 37.12
C LYS A 2 10.31 -13.00 36.36
N ARG A 3 11.38 -12.59 37.07
CA ARG A 3 12.69 -12.31 36.46
C ARG A 3 13.42 -13.58 35.98
N LEU A 4 13.24 -14.71 36.66
CA LEU A 4 13.83 -16.00 36.30
C LEU A 4 13.18 -16.59 35.04
N ILE A 5 11.86 -16.42 34.90
CA ILE A 5 11.11 -16.85 33.70
C ILE A 5 11.57 -16.05 32.46
N LEU A 6 11.75 -14.74 32.58
CA LEU A 6 12.25 -13.89 31.49
C LEU A 6 13.68 -14.25 31.06
N ILE A 7 14.55 -14.58 32.01
CA ILE A 7 15.93 -15.00 31.72
C ILE A 7 15.95 -16.39 31.06
N LEU A 8 15.10 -17.32 31.51
CA LEU A 8 14.92 -18.64 30.88
C LEU A 8 14.34 -18.53 29.47
N LEU A 9 13.35 -17.65 29.24
CA LEU A 9 12.81 -17.38 27.90
C LEU A 9 13.87 -16.78 26.97
N GLY A 10 14.69 -15.85 27.49
CA GLY A 10 15.81 -15.27 26.75
C GLY A 10 16.86 -16.30 26.36
N LEU A 11 17.18 -17.25 27.25
CA LEU A 11 18.13 -18.32 26.97
C LEU A 11 17.61 -19.36 25.97
N PHE A 12 16.29 -19.59 25.91
CA PHE A 12 15.67 -20.44 24.89
C PHE A 12 15.57 -19.77 23.50
N LEU A 13 15.42 -18.45 23.44
CA LEU A 13 15.42 -17.70 22.18
C LEU A 13 16.82 -17.62 21.54
N VAL A 14 17.88 -17.56 22.36
CA VAL A 14 19.27 -17.43 21.87
C VAL A 14 19.87 -18.78 21.42
N LYS A 15 19.30 -19.92 21.83
CA LYS A 15 19.81 -21.26 21.51
C LYS A 15 19.01 -22.06 20.49
N SER A 16 17.97 -21.50 19.89
CA SER A 16 17.27 -22.19 18.81
C SER A 16 18.13 -22.12 17.53
N PRO A 17 18.51 -23.25 16.89
CA PRO A 17 19.24 -23.27 15.62
C PRO A 17 18.30 -22.91 14.46
N ALA A 18 17.49 -21.87 14.63
CA ALA A 18 16.69 -21.25 13.58
C ALA A 18 17.48 -20.12 12.91
N PHE A 19 18.79 -20.32 12.73
CA PHE A 19 19.46 -19.73 11.57
C PHE A 19 19.09 -20.62 10.38
N ALA A 20 17.82 -20.56 9.98
CA ALA A 20 17.47 -20.90 8.63
C ALA A 20 18.22 -19.89 7.77
N SER A 21 19.34 -20.31 7.17
CA SER A 21 19.95 -19.57 6.09
C SER A 21 18.85 -19.40 5.06
N ILE A 22 18.26 -18.21 5.03
CA ILE A 22 17.27 -17.89 4.01
C ILE A 22 18.05 -17.97 2.71
N ASP A 23 17.78 -19.01 1.93
CA ASP A 23 18.25 -19.11 0.57
C ASP A 23 17.50 -18.04 -0.22
N TRP A 24 18.09 -16.84 -0.23
CA TRP A 24 17.55 -15.67 -0.88
C TRP A 24 17.41 -15.88 -2.39
N GLU A 25 18.24 -16.76 -2.98
CA GLU A 25 18.19 -17.08 -4.39
C GLU A 25 16.97 -17.96 -4.70
N SER A 26 16.79 -19.05 -3.95
CA SER A 26 15.60 -19.92 -4.09
C SER A 26 14.29 -19.17 -3.79
N LYS A 27 14.26 -18.36 -2.73
CA LYS A 27 13.10 -17.49 -2.44
C LYS A 27 12.88 -16.43 -3.51
N GLY A 28 13.95 -15.85 -4.05
CA GLY A 28 13.87 -14.88 -5.14
C GLY A 28 13.28 -15.51 -6.40
N MET A 29 13.74 -16.71 -6.76
CA MET A 29 13.22 -17.47 -7.90
C MET A 29 11.76 -17.89 -7.70
N GLN A 30 11.37 -18.27 -6.48
CA GLN A 30 9.98 -18.53 -6.15
C GLN A 30 9.11 -17.27 -6.32
N MET A 31 9.56 -16.13 -5.80
CA MET A 31 8.85 -14.85 -5.95
C MET A 31 8.71 -14.45 -7.44
N VAL A 32 9.76 -14.60 -8.24
CA VAL A 32 9.69 -14.35 -9.68
C VAL A 32 8.67 -15.29 -10.34
N GLY A 33 8.68 -16.58 -9.97
CA GLY A 33 7.70 -17.55 -10.44
C GLY A 33 6.26 -17.17 -10.09
N GLU A 34 6.02 -16.72 -8.85
CA GLU A 34 4.68 -16.29 -8.38
C GLU A 34 4.22 -14.98 -9.05
N ILE A 35 5.13 -14.03 -9.27
CA ILE A 35 4.84 -12.80 -10.04
C ILE A 35 4.51 -13.15 -11.49
N MET A 36 5.23 -14.08 -12.12
CA MET A 36 4.96 -14.52 -13.48
C MET A 36 3.65 -15.31 -13.59
N ALA A 37 3.28 -16.08 -12.56
CA ALA A 37 2.04 -16.83 -12.52
C ALA A 37 0.81 -15.94 -12.29
N ASN A 38 0.94 -14.86 -11.50
CA ASN A 38 -0.14 -13.91 -11.22
C ASN A 38 0.34 -12.45 -11.22
N PRO A 39 0.72 -11.91 -12.39
CA PRO A 39 1.24 -10.55 -12.49
C PRO A 39 0.17 -9.51 -12.13
N ALA A 40 -1.10 -9.79 -12.44
CA ALA A 40 -2.21 -8.93 -12.06
C ALA A 40 -2.37 -8.81 -10.53
N GLY A 41 -2.21 -9.91 -9.78
CA GLY A 41 -2.22 -9.91 -8.32
C GLY A 41 -1.06 -9.11 -7.73
N PHE A 42 0.15 -9.27 -8.28
CA PHE A 42 1.31 -8.49 -7.84
C PHE A 42 1.10 -6.98 -8.02
N PHE A 43 0.63 -6.55 -9.19
CA PHE A 43 0.35 -5.14 -9.46
C PHE A 43 -0.82 -4.59 -8.63
N TYR A 44 -1.81 -5.43 -8.32
CA TYR A 44 -2.89 -5.11 -7.41
C TYR A 44 -2.39 -4.85 -5.98
N ASP A 45 -1.55 -5.75 -5.43
CA ASP A 45 -0.99 -5.61 -4.09
C ASP A 45 -0.15 -4.32 -4.01
N PHE A 46 0.67 -4.09 -5.04
CA PHE A 46 1.50 -2.90 -5.16
C PHE A 46 0.70 -1.59 -5.25
N GLN A 47 -0.43 -1.61 -5.94
CA GLN A 47 -1.34 -0.47 -5.97
C GLN A 47 -1.89 -0.17 -4.58
N GLN A 48 -2.33 -1.17 -3.83
CA GLN A 48 -2.87 -0.95 -2.49
C GLN A 48 -1.82 -0.37 -1.51
N ASP A 49 -0.53 -0.64 -1.72
CA ASP A 49 0.56 0.01 -0.95
C ASP A 49 0.66 1.51 -1.18
N LEU A 50 0.35 1.94 -2.41
CA LEU A 50 0.49 3.31 -2.88
C LEU A 50 -0.69 4.22 -2.52
N GLU A 51 -1.84 3.62 -2.20
CA GLU A 51 -3.07 4.36 -2.00
C GLU A 51 -3.23 4.82 -0.54
N GLY A 52 -3.38 6.13 -0.36
CA GLY A 52 -3.61 6.76 0.93
C GLY A 52 -5.07 6.65 1.37
N THR A 53 -5.36 5.67 2.20
CA THR A 53 -6.74 5.29 2.57
C THR A 53 -7.10 5.57 4.04
N THR A 54 -6.31 6.38 4.72
CA THR A 54 -6.60 6.85 6.08
C THR A 54 -7.18 8.27 6.08
N PRO A 55 -8.07 8.58 7.03
CA PRO A 55 -8.65 9.93 7.15
C PRO A 55 -7.61 10.97 7.56
N LEU A 56 -7.95 12.25 7.39
CA LEU A 56 -7.12 13.34 7.91
C LEU A 56 -7.15 13.34 9.45
N PRO A 57 -5.99 13.52 10.10
CA PRO A 57 -5.94 13.64 11.56
C PRO A 57 -6.84 14.77 12.07
N PRO A 58 -7.44 14.66 13.27
CA PRO A 58 -8.30 15.70 13.83
C PRO A 58 -7.65 17.10 13.76
N GLY A 59 -8.43 18.12 13.38
CA GLY A 59 -7.95 19.50 13.25
C GLY A 59 -7.27 19.87 11.91
N LYS A 60 -6.86 18.90 11.10
CA LYS A 60 -6.22 19.12 9.79
C LYS A 60 -7.20 19.30 8.64
N ARG A 61 -6.98 20.28 7.75
CA ARG A 61 -7.88 20.58 6.63
C ARG A 61 -7.43 19.95 5.32
N PHE A 62 -6.12 19.86 5.11
CA PHE A 62 -5.57 19.25 3.92
C PHE A 62 -4.31 18.46 4.24
N GLY A 63 -4.03 17.44 3.42
CA GLY A 63 -2.88 16.56 3.57
C GLY A 63 -2.33 16.17 2.21
N LEU A 64 -1.01 16.13 2.11
CA LEU A 64 -0.28 15.56 0.98
C LEU A 64 0.54 14.39 1.48
N GLN A 65 0.59 13.32 0.71
CA GLN A 65 1.28 12.09 1.05
C GLN A 65 2.00 11.53 -0.18
N THR A 66 3.20 11.03 0.03
CA THR A 66 4.00 10.30 -0.98
C THR A 66 4.57 9.06 -0.31
N SER A 67 4.72 7.98 -1.07
CA SER A 67 5.22 6.70 -0.58
C SER A 67 6.71 6.63 -0.88
N LEU A 68 7.50 6.44 0.16
CA LEU A 68 8.93 6.27 0.09
C LEU A 68 9.31 4.82 -0.20
N PHE A 69 8.60 3.86 0.39
CA PHE A 69 8.81 2.43 0.15
C PHE A 69 7.46 1.73 -0.01
N PRO A 70 7.29 0.83 -1.01
CA PRO A 70 8.32 0.27 -1.91
C PRO A 70 8.69 1.12 -3.14
N THR A 71 8.30 2.40 -3.18
CA THR A 71 8.16 3.14 -4.44
C THR A 71 9.27 4.13 -4.76
N THR A 72 9.70 4.94 -3.80
CA THR A 72 10.81 5.90 -3.98
C THR A 72 12.18 5.27 -3.67
N ILE A 73 12.22 4.12 -3.02
CA ILE A 73 13.44 3.35 -2.75
C ILE A 73 13.18 1.95 -3.31
N PRO A 74 13.73 1.57 -4.49
CA PRO A 74 14.91 2.12 -5.19
C PRO A 74 14.61 3.07 -6.39
N MET A 75 13.89 4.17 -6.16
CA MET A 75 13.74 5.32 -7.09
C MET A 75 13.07 5.03 -8.45
N THR A 76 12.07 4.17 -8.48
CA THR A 76 11.43 3.75 -9.75
C THR A 76 10.04 4.34 -9.98
N TYR A 77 9.45 5.02 -9.00
CA TYR A 77 8.07 5.51 -9.06
C TYR A 77 7.93 6.96 -8.60
N ALA A 78 6.98 7.67 -9.21
CA ALA A 78 6.39 8.89 -8.65
C ALA A 78 5.01 8.54 -8.10
N ASN A 79 4.74 8.88 -6.84
CA ASN A 79 3.40 8.77 -6.29
C ASN A 79 3.05 9.97 -5.42
N VAL A 80 1.82 10.45 -5.58
CA VAL A 80 1.28 11.57 -4.81
C VAL A 80 -0.17 11.27 -4.47
N SER A 81 -0.50 11.51 -3.22
CA SER A 81 -1.83 11.37 -2.66
C SER A 81 -2.20 12.68 -1.97
N ALA A 82 -3.42 13.14 -2.19
CA ALA A 82 -3.98 14.33 -1.59
C ALA A 82 -5.24 13.96 -0.79
N LYS A 83 -5.43 14.65 0.33
CA LYS A 83 -6.59 14.51 1.20
C LYS A 83 -7.12 15.88 1.54
N VAL A 84 -8.43 16.07 1.46
CA VAL A 84 -9.09 17.34 1.77
C VAL A 84 -10.30 17.07 2.65
N ARG A 85 -10.37 17.76 3.79
CA ARG A 85 -11.52 17.70 4.69
C ARG A 85 -12.62 18.62 4.19
N LEU A 86 -13.81 18.07 3.92
CA LEU A 86 -15.00 18.85 3.59
C LEU A 86 -15.61 19.48 4.84
N HIS A 87 -15.79 18.69 5.90
CA HIS A 87 -16.20 19.19 7.21
C HIS A 87 -15.62 18.37 8.35
N GLY A 88 -15.41 19.03 9.49
CA GLY A 88 -15.01 18.37 10.73
C GLY A 88 -16.19 17.70 11.40
N GLU A 89 -15.87 16.72 12.26
CA GLU A 89 -16.84 16.08 13.14
C GLU A 89 -17.57 17.14 13.98
N GLY A 90 -18.89 17.02 14.09
CA GLY A 90 -19.74 17.90 14.89
C GLY A 90 -19.90 19.34 14.38
N ARG A 91 -19.30 19.70 13.24
CA ARG A 91 -19.32 21.09 12.74
C ARG A 91 -20.65 21.49 12.07
N ILE A 92 -21.31 20.55 11.41
CA ILE A 92 -22.62 20.78 10.77
C ILE A 92 -23.73 20.62 11.82
N ALA A 93 -23.73 19.50 12.52
CA ALA A 93 -24.61 19.23 13.66
C ALA A 93 -23.91 18.24 14.62
N PRO A 94 -24.33 18.17 15.90
CA PRO A 94 -23.82 17.18 16.84
C PRO A 94 -23.97 15.76 16.29
N GLY A 95 -22.90 14.95 16.37
CA GLY A 95 -22.89 13.56 15.91
C GLY A 95 -22.65 13.36 14.41
N VAL A 96 -22.54 14.43 13.61
CA VAL A 96 -22.17 14.31 12.19
C VAL A 96 -20.68 13.96 12.10
N PRO A 97 -20.29 12.86 11.40
CA PRO A 97 -18.89 12.45 11.27
C PRO A 97 -18.08 13.48 10.48
N GLN A 98 -16.76 13.45 10.59
CA GLN A 98 -15.86 14.15 9.67
C GLN A 98 -15.94 13.49 8.30
N LEU A 99 -15.95 14.27 7.22
CA LEU A 99 -15.89 13.79 5.85
C LEU A 99 -14.63 14.31 5.15
N ASP A 100 -13.82 13.40 4.65
CA ASP A 100 -12.61 13.67 3.89
C ASP A 100 -12.73 13.09 2.48
N LEU A 101 -12.30 13.86 1.48
CA LEU A 101 -12.03 13.36 0.15
C LEU A 101 -10.57 12.94 0.06
N ILE A 102 -10.33 11.78 -0.55
CA ILE A 102 -9.00 11.25 -0.80
C ILE A 102 -8.84 11.02 -2.29
N GLY A 103 -7.63 11.18 -2.79
CA GLY A 103 -7.29 10.77 -4.13
C GLY A 103 -5.80 10.80 -4.34
N GLY A 104 -5.35 10.13 -5.38
CA GLY A 104 -3.94 10.09 -5.69
C GLY A 104 -3.68 9.52 -7.06
N TYR A 105 -2.44 9.72 -7.48
CA TYR A 105 -1.91 9.28 -8.75
C TYR A 105 -0.52 8.72 -8.51
N TRP A 106 -0.19 7.66 -9.24
CA TRP A 106 1.14 7.08 -9.23
C TRP A 106 1.51 6.54 -10.60
N ASP A 107 2.81 6.51 -10.86
CA ASP A 107 3.38 6.20 -12.16
C ASP A 107 4.79 5.64 -11.99
N MET A 108 5.11 4.56 -12.69
CA MET A 108 6.45 3.97 -12.70
C MET A 108 7.33 4.73 -13.68
N LEU A 109 8.04 5.74 -13.18
CA LEU A 109 9.00 6.51 -13.98
C LEU A 109 10.10 5.62 -14.59
N ALA A 110 10.52 4.57 -13.88
CA ALA A 110 11.50 3.62 -14.40
C ALA A 110 10.99 2.86 -15.63
N ALA A 111 9.69 2.59 -15.74
CA ALA A 111 9.12 1.98 -16.95
C ALA A 111 9.36 2.87 -18.17
N LYS A 112 9.13 4.18 -17.99
CA LYS A 112 9.27 5.20 -19.03
C LYS A 112 10.73 5.48 -19.37
N MET A 113 11.66 5.28 -18.44
CA MET A 113 13.10 5.36 -18.68
C MET A 113 13.59 4.10 -19.40
N ALA A 114 13.17 2.91 -18.95
CA ALA A 114 13.51 1.64 -19.58
C ALA A 114 13.06 1.60 -21.06
N THR A 115 11.90 2.17 -21.41
CA THR A 115 11.47 2.28 -22.82
C THR A 115 12.32 3.21 -23.67
N LYS A 116 13.00 4.20 -23.08
CA LYS A 116 13.81 5.17 -23.84
C LYS A 116 15.21 4.64 -24.16
N ASP A 117 15.74 3.80 -23.27
CA ASP A 117 17.11 3.29 -23.35
C ASP A 117 17.17 1.78 -23.69
N SER A 118 16.05 1.15 -24.02
CA SER A 118 15.98 -0.28 -24.35
C SER A 118 15.82 -0.53 -25.85
N ASP A 119 16.69 -1.41 -26.36
CA ASP A 119 16.56 -1.94 -27.71
C ASP A 119 15.35 -2.87 -27.86
N THR A 120 14.89 -3.51 -26.77
CA THR A 120 13.88 -4.58 -26.78
C THR A 120 12.46 -4.14 -26.42
N ILE A 121 12.27 -3.02 -25.71
CA ILE A 121 10.95 -2.57 -25.23
C ILE A 121 10.43 -1.43 -26.12
N ASP A 122 9.21 -1.58 -26.65
CA ASP A 122 8.55 -0.55 -27.47
C ASP A 122 7.72 0.40 -26.60
N LYS A 123 7.00 -0.15 -25.60
CA LYS A 123 6.12 0.63 -24.75
C LYS A 123 5.98 0.05 -23.35
N ALA A 124 6.05 0.89 -22.32
CA ALA A 124 5.82 0.50 -20.92
C ALA A 124 5.01 1.60 -20.23
N GLU A 125 3.76 1.28 -19.89
CA GLU A 125 2.86 2.16 -19.12
C GLU A 125 2.46 1.43 -17.84
N PHE A 126 2.96 1.88 -16.70
CA PHE A 126 2.57 1.33 -15.41
C PHE A 126 2.19 2.49 -14.49
N GLY A 127 0.89 2.64 -14.25
CA GLY A 127 0.39 3.72 -13.43
C GLY A 127 -1.04 3.50 -13.01
N GLY A 128 -1.49 4.34 -12.08
CA GLY A 128 -2.83 4.25 -11.55
C GLY A 128 -3.27 5.53 -10.85
N TYR A 129 -4.57 5.59 -10.62
CA TYR A 129 -5.17 6.65 -9.83
C TYR A 129 -6.30 6.10 -8.99
N TYR A 130 -6.61 6.82 -7.92
CA TYR A 130 -7.75 6.53 -7.07
C TYR A 130 -8.41 7.81 -6.60
N ALA A 131 -9.69 7.69 -6.29
CA ALA A 131 -10.48 8.74 -5.67
C ALA A 131 -11.50 8.11 -4.73
N GLY A 132 -11.76 8.76 -3.60
CA GLY A 132 -12.65 8.21 -2.60
C GLY A 132 -13.09 9.24 -1.57
N ALA A 133 -13.97 8.78 -0.69
CA ALA A 133 -14.46 9.53 0.43
C ALA A 133 -14.37 8.67 1.70
N ILE A 134 -13.90 9.27 2.79
CA ILE A 134 -13.78 8.63 4.10
C ILE A 134 -14.54 9.46 5.11
N MET A 135 -15.42 8.79 5.84
CA MET A 135 -16.07 9.31 7.04
C MET A 135 -15.32 8.84 8.28
N SER A 136 -15.18 9.72 9.28
CA SER A 136 -14.57 9.35 10.56
C SER A 136 -15.32 9.95 11.75
N THR A 137 -15.45 9.20 12.83
CA THR A 137 -16.13 9.62 14.07
C THR A 137 -15.40 9.13 15.31
N SER A 138 -15.37 9.97 16.33
CA SER A 138 -14.74 9.72 17.61
C SER A 138 -15.70 8.97 18.53
N VAL A 139 -15.42 7.68 18.76
CA VAL A 139 -16.18 6.86 19.71
C VAL A 139 -15.75 7.16 21.15
N SER A 140 -14.48 7.51 21.34
CA SER A 140 -13.95 8.01 22.61
C SER A 140 -12.79 8.98 22.34
N PRO A 141 -12.32 9.74 23.35
CA PRO A 141 -11.16 10.62 23.19
C PRO A 141 -9.88 9.90 22.73
N ARG A 142 -9.83 8.57 22.87
CA ARG A 142 -8.68 7.72 22.51
C ARG A 142 -8.93 6.81 21.32
N VAL A 143 -10.15 6.77 20.78
CA VAL A 143 -10.53 5.85 19.70
C VAL A 143 -11.42 6.57 18.71
N ARG A 144 -10.97 6.60 17.46
CA ARG A 144 -11.72 7.07 16.30
C ARG A 144 -11.98 5.90 15.38
N THR A 145 -13.16 5.83 14.80
CA THR A 145 -13.49 4.85 13.76
C THR A 145 -13.66 5.58 12.45
N PHE A 146 -13.36 4.90 11.35
CA PHE A 146 -13.55 5.45 10.03
C PHE A 146 -14.05 4.38 9.07
N TRP A 147 -14.81 4.82 8.08
CA TRP A 147 -15.25 3.97 6.97
C TRP A 147 -15.37 4.83 5.73
N GLY A 148 -15.23 4.22 4.57
CA GLY A 148 -15.20 4.96 3.33
C GLY A 148 -15.35 4.08 2.11
N TYR A 149 -15.36 4.76 0.98
CA TYR A 149 -15.42 4.16 -0.33
C TYR A 149 -14.30 4.74 -1.18
N LYS A 150 -13.65 3.91 -1.97
CA LYS A 150 -12.59 4.31 -2.89
C LYS A 150 -12.75 3.60 -4.22
N HIS A 151 -12.74 4.36 -5.29
CA HIS A 151 -12.57 3.86 -6.65
C HIS A 151 -11.10 3.87 -7.01
N SER A 152 -10.59 2.77 -7.55
CA SER A 152 -9.17 2.57 -7.84
C SER A 152 -8.98 1.95 -9.22
N VAL A 153 -8.07 2.53 -10.00
CA VAL A 153 -7.80 2.17 -11.39
C VAL A 153 -6.30 2.02 -11.59
N LEU A 154 -5.88 0.90 -12.15
CA LEU A 154 -4.52 0.63 -12.58
C LEU A 154 -4.50 0.23 -14.04
N LYS A 155 -3.45 0.67 -14.72
CA LYS A 155 -3.10 0.26 -16.07
C LYS A 155 -1.63 -0.17 -16.07
N ALA A 156 -1.39 -1.39 -16.51
CA ALA A 156 -0.07 -1.99 -16.62
C ALA A 156 0.07 -2.62 -18.00
N LYS A 157 0.85 -1.97 -18.86
CA LYS A 157 1.09 -2.37 -20.23
C LYS A 157 2.58 -2.42 -20.52
N LEU A 158 3.03 -3.50 -21.15
CA LEU A 158 4.39 -3.72 -21.62
C LEU A 158 4.35 -4.36 -23.02
N ASP A 159 4.80 -3.64 -24.02
CA ASP A 159 4.93 -4.10 -25.40
C ASP A 159 6.42 -4.23 -25.74
N PHE A 160 6.80 -5.38 -26.31
CA PHE A 160 8.16 -5.62 -26.81
C PHE A 160 8.25 -5.31 -28.31
N LYS A 161 9.44 -4.96 -28.80
CA LYS A 161 9.68 -4.80 -30.24
C LYS A 161 9.60 -6.16 -30.92
N ALA A 162 8.95 -6.19 -32.09
CA ALA A 162 8.77 -7.42 -32.86
C ALA A 162 10.13 -8.07 -33.19
N GLY A 163 10.32 -9.33 -32.78
CA GLY A 163 11.56 -10.08 -32.99
C GLY A 163 12.58 -10.02 -31.85
N GLU A 164 12.36 -9.18 -30.84
CA GLU A 164 13.20 -9.05 -29.64
C GLU A 164 12.45 -9.45 -28.35
N GLU A 165 11.43 -10.30 -28.51
CA GLU A 165 10.61 -10.82 -27.41
C GLU A 165 11.49 -11.64 -26.46
N PRO A 166 11.50 -11.30 -25.15
CA PRO A 166 12.27 -12.08 -24.19
C PRO A 166 11.67 -13.48 -24.03
N GLU A 167 12.54 -14.47 -24.01
CA GLU A 167 12.19 -15.85 -23.73
C GLU A 167 12.32 -16.10 -22.22
N LEU A 168 11.17 -16.17 -21.54
CA LEU A 168 11.09 -16.43 -20.10
C LEU A 168 10.63 -17.86 -19.89
N LEU A 169 11.49 -18.68 -19.28
CA LEU A 169 11.20 -20.10 -18.99
C LEU A 169 10.75 -20.90 -20.23
N GLY A 170 11.34 -20.62 -21.41
CA GLY A 170 11.01 -21.29 -22.66
C GLY A 170 9.70 -20.83 -23.33
N THR A 171 9.09 -19.77 -22.83
CA THR A 171 7.91 -19.14 -23.43
C THR A 171 8.25 -17.72 -23.86
N LYS A 172 7.98 -17.37 -25.12
CA LYS A 172 8.10 -16.00 -25.62
C LYS A 172 6.98 -15.14 -25.05
N VAL A 173 7.36 -14.05 -24.38
CA VAL A 173 6.40 -13.08 -23.86
C VAL A 173 6.22 -11.99 -24.90
N ASN A 174 5.13 -12.03 -25.66
CA ASN A 174 4.89 -11.10 -26.77
C ASN A 174 4.47 -9.71 -26.28
N SER A 175 3.60 -9.64 -25.27
CA SER A 175 3.16 -8.41 -24.62
C SER A 175 2.40 -8.72 -23.33
N PHE A 176 2.29 -7.72 -22.46
CA PHE A 176 1.44 -7.72 -21.29
C PHE A 176 0.52 -6.50 -21.36
N ASP A 177 -0.78 -6.70 -21.43
CA ASP A 177 -1.76 -5.61 -21.36
C ASP A 177 -2.81 -5.98 -20.31
N THR A 178 -2.57 -5.54 -19.08
CA THR A 178 -3.48 -5.75 -17.96
C THR A 178 -3.95 -4.41 -17.40
N GLY A 179 -5.21 -4.39 -16.98
CA GLY A 179 -5.80 -3.24 -16.32
C GLY A 179 -6.70 -3.71 -15.20
N PHE A 180 -6.68 -2.98 -14.10
CA PHE A 180 -7.51 -3.25 -12.95
C PHE A 180 -8.41 -2.05 -12.65
N LYS A 181 -9.67 -2.31 -12.35
CA LYS A 181 -10.63 -1.28 -11.95
C LYS A 181 -11.57 -1.85 -10.91
N ASP A 182 -11.44 -1.39 -9.68
CA ASP A 182 -12.26 -1.88 -8.58
C ASP A 182 -12.63 -0.79 -7.58
N ASP A 183 -13.63 -1.13 -6.81
CA ASP A 183 -14.31 -0.32 -5.85
C ASP A 183 -14.11 -0.96 -4.48
N PHE A 184 -13.61 -0.17 -3.54
CA PHE A 184 -13.19 -0.65 -2.23
C PHE A 184 -14.05 -0.05 -1.15
N PHE A 185 -14.57 -0.91 -0.29
CA PHE A 185 -15.02 -0.49 1.03
C PHE A 185 -13.86 -0.50 2.00
N VAL A 186 -13.70 0.62 2.69
CA VAL A 186 -12.64 0.83 3.67
C VAL A 186 -13.29 0.94 5.04
N ALA A 187 -12.73 0.27 6.04
CA ALA A 187 -13.12 0.44 7.43
C ALA A 187 -11.91 0.31 8.34
N GLY A 188 -11.89 1.06 9.45
CA GLY A 188 -10.77 1.01 10.36
C GLY A 188 -10.96 1.77 11.66
N ILE A 189 -9.93 1.67 12.49
CA ILE A 189 -9.88 2.26 13.82
C ILE A 189 -8.53 2.98 13.97
N GLU A 190 -8.59 4.21 14.48
CA GLU A 190 -7.42 5.00 14.83
C GLU A 190 -7.37 5.24 16.34
N THR A 191 -6.20 5.09 16.93
CA THR A 191 -5.91 5.38 18.33
C THR A 191 -4.91 6.54 18.42
N PRO A 192 -5.36 7.77 18.68
CA PRO A 192 -4.47 8.90 18.93
C PRO A 192 -3.61 8.64 20.18
N LYS A 193 -2.29 8.78 20.06
CA LYS A 193 -1.33 8.63 21.18
C LYS A 193 -0.66 9.94 21.60
N GLY A 194 -0.96 11.05 20.91
CA GLY A 194 -0.44 12.37 21.21
C GLY A 194 -0.65 13.35 20.05
N ILE A 195 -0.01 14.52 20.13
CA ILE A 195 -0.10 15.54 19.08
C ILE A 195 0.60 15.01 17.81
N GLY A 196 -0.18 14.78 16.76
CA GLY A 196 0.31 14.30 15.48
C GLY A 196 0.88 12.87 15.52
N LYS A 197 0.46 12.05 16.49
CA LYS A 197 0.81 10.62 16.55
C LYS A 197 -0.44 9.76 16.72
N LEU A 198 -0.63 8.77 15.86
CA LEU A 198 -1.73 7.81 15.97
C LEU A 198 -1.31 6.42 15.50
N TRP A 199 -1.97 5.40 16.02
CA TRP A 199 -2.00 4.08 15.42
C TRP A 199 -3.25 3.94 14.59
N SER A 200 -3.17 3.28 13.45
CA SER A 200 -4.33 2.98 12.60
C SER A 200 -4.30 1.51 12.21
N ILE A 201 -5.45 0.86 12.32
CA ILE A 201 -5.70 -0.49 11.81
C ILE A 201 -6.86 -0.36 10.84
N GLN A 202 -6.69 -0.95 9.66
CA GLN A 202 -7.59 -0.80 8.55
C GLN A 202 -7.81 -2.13 7.85
N LEU A 203 -9.02 -2.28 7.34
CA LEU A 203 -9.44 -3.33 6.43
C LEU A 203 -9.99 -2.66 5.15
N ASN A 204 -9.59 -3.15 4.00
CA ASN A 204 -10.20 -2.84 2.71
C ASN A 204 -10.76 -4.12 2.10
N TYR A 205 -11.94 -4.01 1.51
CA TYR A 205 -12.59 -5.09 0.78
C TYR A 205 -12.86 -4.65 -0.65
N GLY A 206 -12.29 -5.36 -1.63
CA GLY A 206 -12.52 -5.12 -3.06
C GLY A 206 -13.84 -5.75 -3.49
N LEU A 207 -14.73 -4.97 -4.10
CA LEU A 207 -16.07 -5.42 -4.47
C LEU A 207 -16.08 -6.37 -5.65
N LYS A 208 -15.19 -6.17 -6.63
CA LYS A 208 -15.10 -7.03 -7.80
C LYS A 208 -14.12 -8.16 -7.58
N THR A 209 -12.98 -7.91 -6.93
CA THR A 209 -12.02 -8.97 -6.63
C THR A 209 -12.48 -9.88 -5.51
N GLN A 210 -13.37 -9.39 -4.64
CA GLN A 210 -13.81 -10.08 -3.42
C GLN A 210 -12.64 -10.44 -2.49
N THR A 211 -11.55 -9.65 -2.54
CA THR A 211 -10.35 -9.86 -1.72
C THR A 211 -10.28 -8.90 -0.55
N PHE A 212 -9.65 -9.35 0.54
CA PHE A 212 -9.38 -8.51 1.69
C PHE A 212 -7.95 -8.01 1.65
N SER A 213 -7.75 -6.78 2.09
CA SER A 213 -6.42 -6.27 2.44
C SER A 213 -6.50 -5.60 3.79
N SER A 214 -5.51 -5.81 4.63
CA SER A 214 -5.42 -5.16 5.92
C SER A 214 -4.18 -4.30 5.99
N LYS A 215 -4.26 -3.19 6.73
CA LYS A 215 -3.12 -2.30 6.95
C LYS A 215 -3.03 -1.97 8.43
N VAL A 216 -1.86 -2.19 9.00
CA VAL A 216 -1.51 -1.72 10.34
C VAL A 216 -0.47 -0.63 10.17
N SER A 217 -0.70 0.54 10.76
CA SER A 217 0.17 1.69 10.55
C SER A 217 0.36 2.52 11.80
N TRP A 218 1.58 2.99 11.97
CA TRP A 218 1.95 4.02 12.93
C TRP A 218 2.17 5.33 12.19
N TYR A 219 1.40 6.33 12.57
CA TYR A 219 1.51 7.70 12.08
C TYR A 219 2.28 8.54 13.07
N GLY A 220 3.38 9.12 12.60
CA GLY A 220 4.10 10.21 13.23
C GLY A 220 3.74 11.56 12.63
N LYS A 221 4.53 12.58 12.98
CA LYS A 221 4.29 13.97 12.53
C LYS A 221 4.40 14.13 11.01
N TYR A 222 5.40 13.48 10.41
CA TYR A 222 5.73 13.58 8.98
C TYR A 222 5.81 12.24 8.26
N PHE A 223 5.75 11.14 9.00
CA PHE A 223 5.95 9.81 8.44
C PHE A 223 4.87 8.87 8.92
N GLU A 224 4.48 7.96 8.04
CA GLU A 224 3.67 6.79 8.33
C GLU A 224 4.52 5.55 8.08
N LEU A 225 4.61 4.68 9.06
CA LEU A 225 5.21 3.35 8.93
C LEU A 225 4.09 2.33 9.00
N GLY A 226 3.91 1.56 7.94
CA GLY A 226 2.84 0.61 7.79
C GLY A 226 3.33 -0.80 7.48
N LEU A 227 2.45 -1.75 7.69
CA LEU A 227 2.54 -3.11 7.20
C LEU A 227 1.19 -3.43 6.55
N ASN A 228 1.20 -3.61 5.25
CA ASN A 228 0.08 -4.15 4.50
C ASN A 228 0.12 -5.67 4.54
N ILE A 229 -1.06 -6.26 4.65
CA ILE A 229 -1.29 -7.69 4.76
C ILE A 229 -2.30 -8.07 3.69
N PHE A 230 -1.88 -8.88 2.73
CA PHE A 230 -2.70 -9.37 1.62
C PHE A 230 -2.82 -10.89 1.76
N PRO A 231 -3.87 -11.41 2.42
CA PRO A 231 -4.03 -12.85 2.63
C PRO A 231 -4.07 -13.64 1.32
N GLU A 232 -4.66 -13.03 0.28
CA GLU A 232 -4.75 -13.58 -1.08
C GLU A 232 -3.70 -12.99 -2.05
N GLY A 233 -2.76 -12.19 -1.55
CA GLY A 233 -1.74 -11.52 -2.36
C GLY A 233 -0.57 -12.42 -2.75
N VAL A 234 0.17 -12.03 -3.78
CA VAL A 234 1.42 -12.68 -4.19
C VAL A 234 2.47 -12.53 -3.09
N LEU A 235 2.49 -11.36 -2.46
CA LEU A 235 3.33 -11.07 -1.32
C LEU A 235 2.43 -10.75 -0.13
N VAL A 236 2.48 -11.63 0.89
CA VAL A 236 1.51 -11.56 2.00
C VAL A 236 1.75 -10.35 2.90
N PHE A 237 3.01 -9.91 3.03
CA PHE A 237 3.41 -8.82 3.94
C PHE A 237 4.25 -7.78 3.22
N HIS A 238 3.74 -6.55 3.16
CA HIS A 238 4.39 -5.44 2.49
C HIS A 238 4.68 -4.33 3.51
N PRO A 239 5.96 -4.05 3.83
CA PRO A 239 6.26 -2.85 4.59
C PRO A 239 5.95 -1.63 3.74
N VAL A 240 5.38 -0.61 4.37
CA VAL A 240 5.03 0.65 3.71
C VAL A 240 5.66 1.78 4.49
N TRP A 241 6.29 2.71 3.79
CA TRP A 241 6.79 3.94 4.39
C TRP A 241 6.28 5.10 3.59
N ASN A 242 5.48 5.98 4.20
CA ASN A 242 4.99 7.19 3.57
C ASN A 242 5.53 8.43 4.27
N PHE A 243 5.77 9.48 3.50
CA PHE A 243 5.96 10.84 3.97
C PHE A 243 4.65 11.60 3.79
N HIS A 244 4.25 12.35 4.81
CA HIS A 244 3.04 13.17 4.77
C HIS A 244 3.24 14.55 5.35
N LEU A 245 2.50 15.51 4.81
CA LEU A 245 2.38 16.87 5.31
C LEU A 245 0.91 17.19 5.52
N ASN A 246 0.52 17.39 6.77
CA ASN A 246 -0.85 17.70 7.16
C ASN A 246 -0.95 19.12 7.72
N PHE A 247 -1.85 19.92 7.15
CA PHE A 247 -2.00 21.34 7.47
C PHE A 247 -3.28 21.58 8.26
#